data_AF-A0A8T5GJA4-F1
#
_entry.id   AF-A0A8T5GJA4-F1
#
_cell.length_a   1.000
_cell.length_b   1.000
_cell.length_c   1.000
_cell.angle_alpha   90.00
_cell.angle_beta   90.00
_cell.angle_gamma   90.00
#
_symmetry.space_group_name_H-M   'P 1'
#
loop_
_entity.id
_entity.type
_entity.pdbx_description
1 polymer ?
#
loop_
_entity_poly.entity_id
_entity_poly.type
_entity_poly.pdbx_seq_one_letter_code
_entity_poly.pdbx_strand_id
1 'polypeptide(L)'
;MSRFKTFLGAREPVHIVHYYLARSLHKAMYVVFILLPLSGLLIAALYTKGYQSEDELLMEAALGLHSFAAQASTALILAHIGAAVYSRIKGEGVWSSMVPILKENKPSENEKVKKIAAVEEQFYNKVQSLFSRVNK
;
A
#
# COMPACT_ATOMS: atom_id res chain seq x y z
N MET A 1 12.70 3.56 -5.51
CA MET A 1 12.96 2.90 -4.21
C MET A 1 14.09 1.84 -4.26
N SER A 2 15.17 2.02 -5.03
CA SER A 2 16.32 1.08 -5.04
C SER A 2 17.42 1.48 -4.05
N ARG A 3 17.49 2.76 -3.67
CA ARG A 3 18.60 3.33 -2.90
C ARG A 3 18.40 3.35 -1.37
N PHE A 4 17.17 3.17 -0.89
CA PHE A 4 16.82 3.24 0.53
C PHE A 4 15.89 2.08 0.93
N LYS A 5 16.15 1.46 2.09
CA LYS A 5 15.28 0.41 2.65
C LYS A 5 13.96 1.04 3.11
N THR A 6 12.82 0.38 2.88
CA THR A 6 11.46 0.91 3.11
C THR A 6 11.08 1.18 4.57
N PHE A 7 12.02 1.13 5.53
CA PHE A 7 11.79 1.31 6.96
C PHE A 7 12.99 1.95 7.67
N LEU A 8 13.54 3.05 7.13
CA LEU A 8 14.76 3.67 7.67
C LEU A 8 14.65 4.22 9.11
N GLY A 9 13.45 4.36 9.68
CA GLY A 9 13.27 4.74 11.08
C GLY A 9 12.48 3.74 11.93
N ALA A 10 12.35 2.48 11.47
CA ALA A 10 11.88 1.43 12.35
C ALA A 10 12.92 1.19 13.46
N ARG A 11 12.48 1.21 14.72
CA ARG A 11 13.33 0.98 15.90
C ARG A 11 13.42 -0.50 16.25
N GLU A 12 12.50 -1.31 15.73
CA GLU A 12 12.50 -2.77 15.86
C GLU A 12 12.69 -3.45 14.51
N PRO A 13 13.31 -4.66 14.48
CA PRO A 13 13.52 -5.40 13.25
C PRO A 13 12.17 -5.85 12.65
N VAL A 14 11.73 -5.14 11.60
CA VAL A 14 10.52 -5.49 10.85
C VAL A 14 10.78 -6.74 9.99
N HIS A 15 9.90 -7.73 10.10
CA HIS A 15 10.03 -8.97 9.33
C HIS A 15 10.05 -8.72 7.81
N ILE A 16 10.83 -9.52 7.07
CA ILE A 16 11.04 -9.31 5.62
C ILE A 16 9.75 -9.38 4.78
N VAL A 17 8.76 -10.15 5.26
CA VAL A 17 7.44 -10.27 4.62
C VAL A 17 6.69 -8.93 4.67
N HIS A 18 6.67 -8.25 5.82
CA HIS A 18 6.09 -6.91 5.91
C HIS A 18 6.76 -5.91 4.97
N TYR A 19 8.09 -6.01 4.81
CA TYR A 19 8.82 -5.18 3.86
C TYR A 19 8.33 -5.38 2.43
N TYR A 20 8.16 -6.63 1.98
CA TYR A 20 7.65 -6.89 0.64
C TYR A 20 6.20 -6.43 0.48
N LEU A 21 5.34 -6.66 1.48
CA LEU A 21 3.95 -6.20 1.46
C LEU A 21 3.86 -4.67 1.39
N ALA A 22 4.56 -3.95 2.27
CA ALA A 22 4.58 -2.49 2.26
C ALA A 22 5.15 -1.94 0.95
N ARG A 23 6.20 -2.55 0.40
CA ARG A 23 6.77 -2.14 -0.88
C ARG A 23 5.82 -2.39 -2.06
N SER A 24 5.13 -3.53 -2.07
CA SER A 24 4.15 -3.87 -3.10
C SER A 24 2.94 -2.94 -3.04
N LEU A 25 2.43 -2.64 -1.84
CA LEU A 25 1.33 -1.71 -1.64
C LEU A 25 1.66 -0.31 -2.17
N HIS A 26 2.82 0.26 -1.81
CA HIS A 26 3.22 1.57 -2.35
C HIS A 26 3.42 1.56 -3.87
N LYS A 27 4.00 0.49 -4.43
CA LYS A 27 4.12 0.36 -5.90
C LYS A 27 2.75 0.35 -6.57
N ALA A 28 1.80 -0.41 -6.02
CA ALA A 28 0.44 -0.45 -6.53
C ALA A 28 -0.21 0.95 -6.47
N MET A 29 -0.03 1.66 -5.36
CA MET A 29 -0.49 3.06 -5.21
C MET A 29 0.10 3.98 -6.29
N TYR A 30 1.41 3.90 -6.55
CA TYR A 30 2.03 4.71 -7.60
C TYR A 30 1.43 4.41 -8.99
N VAL A 31 1.18 3.14 -9.29
CA VAL A 31 0.55 2.76 -10.57
C VAL A 31 -0.84 3.36 -10.70
N VAL A 32 -1.72 3.18 -9.69
CA VAL A 32 -3.11 3.68 -9.79
C VAL A 32 -3.19 5.20 -9.73
N PHE A 33 -2.33 5.87 -8.97
CA PHE A 33 -2.29 7.33 -8.88
C PHE A 33 -1.75 8.00 -10.15
N ILE A 34 -0.93 7.30 -10.94
CA ILE A 34 -0.54 7.75 -12.29
C ILE A 34 -1.66 7.45 -13.29
N LEU A 35 -2.29 6.28 -13.18
CA LEU A 35 -3.35 5.85 -14.08
C LEU A 35 -4.59 6.73 -14.02
N LEU A 36 -4.96 7.21 -12.84
CA LEU A 36 -6.11 8.10 -12.60
C LEU A 36 -6.08 9.38 -13.47
N PRO A 37 -5.08 10.27 -13.36
CA PRO A 37 -5.02 11.48 -14.18
C PRO A 37 -4.84 11.16 -15.66
N LEU A 38 -4.07 10.12 -16.01
CA LEU A 38 -3.88 9.75 -17.43
C LEU A 38 -5.17 9.28 -18.10
N SER A 39 -5.94 8.43 -17.42
CA SER A 39 -7.24 7.98 -17.92
C SER A 39 -8.26 9.13 -17.94
N GLY A 40 -8.22 10.06 -16.98
CA GLY A 40 -9.04 11.27 -17.01
C GLY A 40 -8.73 12.17 -18.21
N LEU A 41 -7.45 12.38 -18.51
CA LEU A 41 -7.01 13.11 -19.71
C LEU A 41 -7.42 12.38 -21.00
N LEU A 42 -7.36 11.05 -21.01
CA LEU A 42 -7.82 10.24 -22.14
C LEU A 42 -9.33 10.42 -22.39
N ILE A 43 -10.15 10.37 -21.34
CA ILE A 43 -11.60 10.63 -21.43
C ILE A 43 -11.84 12.02 -22.01
N ALA A 44 -11.17 13.06 -21.49
CA ALA A 44 -11.31 14.42 -21.99
C ALA A 44 -10.89 14.55 -23.47
N ALA A 45 -9.81 13.88 -23.87
CA ALA A 45 -9.33 13.86 -25.25
C ALA A 45 -10.29 13.13 -26.21
N LEU A 46 -10.92 12.06 -25.77
CA LEU A 46 -11.94 11.35 -26.55
C LEU A 46 -13.20 12.20 -26.71
N TYR A 47 -13.67 12.80 -25.61
CA TYR A 47 -14.85 13.65 -25.61
C TYR A 47 -14.71 14.84 -26.56
N THR A 48 -13.54 15.51 -26.56
CA THR A 48 -13.25 16.63 -27.47
C THR A 48 -13.13 16.22 -28.94
N LYS A 49 -12.84 14.95 -29.23
CA LYS A 49 -12.83 14.39 -30.59
C LYS A 49 -14.21 13.95 -31.09
N GLY A 50 -15.26 14.14 -30.29
CA GLY A 50 -16.63 13.79 -30.66
C GLY A 50 -17.07 12.40 -30.19
N TYR A 51 -16.21 11.67 -29.47
CA TYR A 51 -16.61 10.41 -28.82
C TYR A 51 -17.41 10.75 -27.56
N GLN A 52 -18.72 10.94 -27.69
CA GLN A 52 -19.57 11.44 -26.60
C GLN A 52 -20.46 10.36 -25.96
N SER A 53 -20.61 9.21 -26.62
CA SER A 53 -21.47 8.13 -26.16
C SER A 53 -20.65 7.05 -25.46
N GLU A 54 -21.18 6.51 -24.37
CA GLU A 54 -20.56 5.37 -23.65
C GLU A 54 -20.61 4.08 -24.49
N ASP A 55 -21.48 3.99 -25.50
CA ASP A 55 -21.59 2.84 -26.42
C ASP A 55 -20.36 2.68 -27.34
N GLU A 56 -19.50 3.69 -27.41
CA GLU A 56 -18.27 3.64 -28.19
C GLU A 56 -17.18 2.95 -27.39
N LEU A 57 -16.69 1.82 -27.91
CA LEU A 57 -15.69 0.95 -27.27
C LEU A 57 -14.51 1.71 -26.62
N LEU A 58 -14.01 2.77 -27.27
CA LEU A 58 -12.88 3.55 -26.75
C LEU A 58 -13.26 4.40 -25.53
N MET A 59 -14.46 4.99 -25.52
CA MET A 59 -14.96 5.77 -24.39
C MET A 59 -15.33 4.85 -23.23
N GLU A 60 -16.02 3.74 -23.50
CA GLU A 60 -16.34 2.71 -22.51
C GLU A 60 -15.07 2.19 -21.82
N ALA A 61 -14.04 1.83 -22.60
CA ALA A 61 -12.78 1.36 -22.06
C ALA A 61 -12.05 2.43 -21.22
N ALA A 62 -12.07 3.70 -21.65
CA ALA A 62 -11.45 4.79 -20.90
C ALA A 62 -12.17 5.06 -19.57
N LEU A 63 -13.51 5.08 -19.56
CA LEU A 63 -14.35 5.20 -18.36
C LEU A 63 -14.18 4.00 -17.43
N GLY A 64 -14.16 2.79 -17.98
CA GLY A 64 -13.91 1.56 -17.22
C GLY A 64 -12.53 1.56 -16.56
N LEU A 65 -11.49 1.96 -17.28
CA LEU A 65 -10.14 2.07 -16.74
C LEU A 65 -10.04 3.14 -15.64
N HIS A 66 -10.67 4.30 -15.85
CA HIS A 66 -10.67 5.40 -14.87
C HIS A 66 -11.42 5.03 -13.60
N SER A 67 -12.62 4.46 -13.74
CA SER A 67 -13.44 4.01 -12.60
C SER A 67 -12.75 2.89 -11.81
N PHE A 68 -12.14 1.92 -12.48
CA PHE A 68 -11.32 0.90 -11.84
C PHE A 68 -10.15 1.51 -11.07
N ALA A 69 -9.42 2.45 -11.69
CA ALA A 69 -8.31 3.14 -11.03
C ALA A 69 -8.80 3.92 -9.80
N ALA A 70 -9.96 4.56 -9.87
CA ALA A 70 -10.57 5.27 -8.74
C ALA A 70 -10.93 4.33 -7.58
N GLN A 71 -11.59 3.20 -7.87
CA GLN A 71 -11.93 2.19 -6.86
C GLN A 71 -10.68 1.57 -6.24
N ALA A 72 -9.71 1.15 -7.07
CA ALA A 72 -8.45 0.57 -6.60
C ALA A 72 -7.66 1.57 -5.76
N SER A 73 -7.60 2.84 -6.15
CA SER A 73 -6.93 3.89 -5.39
C SER A 73 -7.56 4.08 -4.02
N THR A 74 -8.89 4.09 -3.93
CA THR A 74 -9.62 4.24 -2.67
C THR A 74 -9.31 3.08 -1.74
N ALA A 75 -9.38 1.83 -2.24
CA ALA A 75 -9.06 0.64 -1.46
C ALA A 75 -7.60 0.64 -0.96
N LEU A 76 -6.64 1.02 -1.82
CA LEU A 76 -5.23 1.08 -1.46
C LEU A 76 -4.92 2.18 -0.43
N ILE A 77 -5.57 3.34 -0.53
CA ILE A 77 -5.45 4.41 0.47
C ILE A 77 -5.96 3.93 1.82
N LEU A 78 -7.14 3.31 1.87
CA LEU A 78 -7.69 2.78 3.12
C LEU A 78 -6.79 1.71 3.73
N ALA A 79 -6.28 0.79 2.92
CA ALA A 79 -5.32 -0.22 3.37
C ALA A 79 -4.02 0.43 3.90
N HIS A 80 -3.51 1.46 3.21
CA HIS A 80 -2.33 2.21 3.62
C HIS A 80 -2.53 2.91 4.97
N ILE A 81 -3.62 3.66 5.13
CA ILE A 81 -3.95 4.37 6.37
C ILE A 81 -4.13 3.37 7.52
N GLY A 82 -4.87 2.28 7.29
CA GLY A 82 -5.05 1.23 8.29
C GLY A 82 -3.72 0.64 8.76
N ALA A 83 -2.83 0.30 7.82
CA ALA A 83 -1.49 -0.20 8.13
C ALA A 83 -0.63 0.83 8.88
N ALA A 84 -0.71 2.11 8.50
CA ALA A 84 0.02 3.18 9.16
C ALA A 84 -0.45 3.39 10.61
N VAL A 85 -1.77 3.41 10.83
CA VAL A 85 -2.37 3.51 12.17
C VAL A 85 -2.03 2.28 13.01
N TYR A 86 -2.07 1.08 12.42
CA TYR A 86 -1.69 -0.15 13.11
C TYR A 86 -0.23 -0.14 13.54
N SER A 87 0.69 0.20 12.62
CA SER A 87 2.12 0.35 12.96
C SER A 87 2.33 1.42 14.03
N ARG A 88 1.48 2.47 14.04
CA ARG A 88 1.48 3.48 15.10
C ARG A 88 1.09 2.96 16.47
N ILE A 89 0.05 2.15 16.52
CA ILE A 89 -0.40 1.51 17.77
C ILE A 89 0.65 0.53 18.28
N LYS A 90 1.40 -0.13 17.39
CA LYS A 90 2.47 -1.06 17.75
C LYS A 90 3.75 -0.34 18.22
N GLY A 91 3.99 0.88 17.73
CA GLY A 91 5.12 1.72 18.17
C GLY A 91 6.46 1.32 17.55
N GLU A 92 6.42 0.77 16.33
CA GLU A 92 7.58 0.22 15.62
C GLU A 92 8.52 1.31 15.07
N GLY A 93 8.11 2.58 15.09
CA GLY A 93 8.87 3.72 14.57
C GLY A 93 8.64 4.04 13.08
N VAL A 94 7.87 3.21 12.35
CA VAL A 94 7.56 3.43 10.93
C VAL A 94 6.79 4.73 10.71
N TRP A 95 5.77 4.99 11.52
CA TRP A 95 5.01 6.25 11.48
C TRP A 95 5.89 7.47 11.73
N SER A 96 6.78 7.38 12.74
CA SER A 96 7.68 8.48 13.12
C SER A 96 8.62 8.90 11.99
N SER A 97 8.86 8.00 11.03
CA SER A 97 9.64 8.26 9.82
C SER A 97 8.84 9.03 8.75
N MET A 98 7.52 8.87 8.72
CA MET A 98 6.63 9.48 7.74
C MET A 98 5.93 10.74 8.26
N VAL A 99 5.71 10.84 9.57
CA VAL A 99 5.03 11.96 10.23
C VAL A 99 5.93 12.51 11.35
N PRO A 100 6.85 13.45 11.04
CA PRO A 100 7.87 13.91 11.98
C PRO A 100 7.33 14.80 13.12
N ILE A 101 6.07 15.23 13.03
CA ILE A 101 5.42 16.08 14.04
C ILE A 101 4.76 15.25 15.14
N LEU A 102 4.29 14.03 14.82
CA LEU A 102 3.56 13.14 15.74
C LEU A 102 4.33 11.84 15.96
N LYS A 103 5.55 11.96 16.47
CA LYS A 103 6.44 10.82 16.69
C LYS A 103 5.93 9.89 17.80
N GLU A 104 6.26 8.61 17.66
CA GLU A 104 6.14 7.61 18.70
C GLU A 104 7.34 7.68 19.63
N ASN A 105 7.05 7.68 20.94
CA ASN A 105 8.08 7.76 21.95
C ASN A 105 8.58 6.37 22.38
N LYS A 106 7.69 5.36 22.44
CA LYS A 106 8.00 4.01 22.93
C LYS A 106 7.16 2.93 22.22
N PRO A 107 7.65 1.67 22.13
CA PRO A 107 6.85 0.52 21.73
C PRO A 107 5.63 0.35 22.66
N SER A 108 4.55 -0.21 22.14
CA SER A 108 3.33 -0.42 22.91
C SER A 108 3.53 -1.45 24.02
N GLU A 109 3.27 -1.06 25.27
CA GLU A 109 3.34 -1.96 26.43
C GLU A 109 2.05 -2.77 26.64
N ASN A 110 1.02 -2.54 25.82
CA ASN A 110 -0.26 -3.22 25.95
C ASN A 110 -0.14 -4.72 25.61
N GLU A 111 -0.51 -5.59 26.57
CA GLU A 111 -0.48 -7.05 26.40
C GLU A 111 -1.21 -7.54 25.15
N LYS A 112 -2.33 -6.90 24.78
CA LYS A 112 -3.12 -7.30 23.61
C LYS A 112 -2.35 -7.08 22.31
N VAL A 113 -1.63 -5.96 22.21
CA VAL A 113 -0.82 -5.62 21.02
C VAL A 113 0.38 -6.56 20.92
N LYS A 114 1.02 -6.89 22.03
CA LYS A 114 2.13 -7.87 22.07
C LYS A 114 1.68 -9.27 21.64
N LYS A 115 0.51 -9.74 22.10
CA LYS A 115 -0.05 -11.04 21.68
C LYS A 115 -0.34 -11.08 20.18
N ILE A 116 -0.93 -10.02 19.63
CA ILE A 116 -1.22 -9.93 18.19
C ILE A 116 0.08 -9.92 17.39
N ALA A 117 1.06 -9.10 17.79
CA ALA A 117 2.38 -9.05 17.15
C ALA A 117 3.09 -10.42 17.15
N ALA A 118 3.03 -11.16 18.26
CA ALA A 118 3.62 -12.49 18.35
C ALA A 118 2.95 -13.50 17.39
N VAL A 119 1.62 -13.42 17.23
CA VAL A 119 0.88 -14.26 16.27
C VAL A 119 1.24 -13.89 14.83
N GLU A 120 1.39 -12.60 14.53
CA GLU A 120 1.83 -12.11 13.22
C GLU A 120 3.23 -12.64 12.87
N GLU A 121 4.18 -12.56 13.80
CA GLU A 121 5.53 -13.10 13.60
C GLU A 121 5.52 -14.61 13.32
N GLN A 122 4.72 -15.39 14.06
CA GLN A 122 4.55 -16.81 13.80
C GLN A 122 3.99 -17.07 12.39
N PHE A 123 3.01 -16.27 11.95
CA PHE A 123 2.47 -16.36 10.60
C PHE A 123 3.54 -16.05 9.55
N TYR A 124 4.31 -14.97 9.72
CA TYR A 124 5.36 -14.62 8.77
C TYR A 124 6.48 -15.65 8.69
N ASN A 125 6.88 -16.22 9.82
CA ASN A 125 7.84 -17.32 9.87
C ASN A 125 7.33 -18.55 9.09
N LYS A 126 6.02 -18.84 9.18
CA LYS A 126 5.40 -19.94 8.42
C LYS A 126 5.40 -19.65 6.92
N VAL A 127 5.04 -18.44 6.50
CA VAL A 127 5.08 -18.02 5.09
C VAL A 127 6.51 -18.05 4.54
N GLN A 128 7.49 -17.56 5.30
CA GLN A 128 8.89 -17.57 4.90
C GLN A 128 9.45 -18.99 4.78
N SER A 129 9.12 -19.89 5.71
CA SER A 129 9.59 -21.28 5.65
C SER A 129 8.98 -22.04 4.46
N LEU A 130 7.72 -21.77 4.11
CA LEU A 130 7.10 -22.29 2.89
C LEU A 130 7.79 -21.78 1.63
N PHE A 131 8.04 -20.47 1.53
CA PHE A 131 8.77 -19.90 0.40
C PHE A 131 10.19 -20.45 0.26
N SER A 132 10.89 -20.61 1.38
CA SER A 132 12.26 -21.18 1.40
C SER A 132 12.28 -22.66 1.01
N ARG A 133 11.20 -23.40 1.30
CA ARG A 133 11.05 -24.81 0.92
C ARG A 133 10.67 -24.99 -0.55
N VAL A 134 9.91 -24.05 -1.13
CA VAL A 134 9.54 -24.04 -2.55
C VAL A 134 10.71 -23.68 -3.45
N ASN A 135 11.68 -22.91 -2.95
CA ASN A 135 12.83 -22.43 -3.71
C ASN A 135 14.08 -23.34 -3.60
N LYS A 136 13.90 -24.58 -3.14
CA LYS A 136 14.94 -25.60 -2.93
C LYS A 136 14.57 -26.85 -3.71
#